data_AF-A0A3N0Z2U2-F1
#
_entry.id   AF-A0A3N0Z2U2-F1
#
_cell.length_a   1.000
_cell.length_b   1.000
_cell.length_c   1.000
_cell.angle_alpha   90.00
_cell.angle_beta   90.00
_cell.angle_gamma   90.00
#
_symmetry.space_group_name_H-M   'P 1'
#
loop_
_entity.id
_entity.type
_entity.pdbx_description
1 polymer ?
#
loop_
_entity_poly.entity_id
_entity_poly.type
_entity_poly.pdbx_seq_one_letter_code
_entity_poly.pdbx_strand_id
1 'polypeptide(L)'
;MKALVCILLLLETFVFVVQQQVDGGLNENEISQQISSEDGRQNPPQTDTLRAEASTDSHQYCDLGIPDIHAALRELTASVTEQKENIRELTATVTEQKENIRELTATVTEQKENIRELTATDTEQKEINRALETQLREQQTFILEELKKKNEDREIAFSASLLESGEGYTGPFPTEFTLTYRNVFTNIGNAYNPITGVFTAPLKGAYMFRISVFGVGPTTSAASIYKNGKHVVMAYTNQPQSYLHSSNGVVLILEVGDVVYVRLYPNTRILDNWNNHSTFSGFLLFALREDNLCKM
;
A
#
# COMPACT_ATOMS: atom_id res chain seq x y z
N MET A 1 9.11 25.00 -12.18
CA MET A 1 9.66 24.63 -13.50
C MET A 1 11.09 25.10 -13.74
N LYS A 2 11.44 26.39 -13.55
CA LYS A 2 12.81 26.89 -13.83
C LYS A 2 13.94 26.21 -13.02
N ALA A 3 13.69 25.88 -11.75
CA ALA A 3 14.69 25.21 -10.90
C ALA A 3 14.99 23.76 -11.33
N LEU A 4 14.00 23.04 -11.87
CA LEU A 4 14.17 21.65 -12.32
C LEU A 4 15.03 21.57 -13.59
N VAL A 5 14.89 22.56 -14.47
CA VAL A 5 15.68 22.67 -15.71
C VAL A 5 17.14 22.98 -15.41
N CYS A 6 17.44 23.83 -14.42
CA CYS A 6 18.82 24.08 -14.01
C CYS A 6 19.51 22.85 -13.40
N ILE A 7 18.78 22.02 -12.64
CA ILE A 7 19.34 20.80 -12.04
C ILE A 7 19.66 19.75 -13.11
N LEU A 8 18.80 19.59 -14.11
CA LEU A 8 19.05 18.67 -15.24
C LEU A 8 20.27 19.11 -16.08
N LEU A 9 20.43 20.41 -16.34
CA LEU A 9 21.59 20.94 -17.07
C LEU A 9 22.91 20.80 -16.29
N LEU A 10 22.86 20.85 -14.95
CA LEU A 10 24.04 20.61 -14.12
C LEU A 10 24.43 19.12 -14.05
N LEU A 11 23.45 18.22 -14.12
CA LEU A 11 23.72 16.78 -14.16
C LEU A 11 24.32 16.34 -15.51
N GLU A 12 23.82 16.89 -16.63
CA GLU A 12 24.38 16.60 -17.96
C GLU A 12 25.81 17.08 -18.11
N THR A 13 26.13 18.27 -17.59
CA THR A 13 27.52 18.79 -17.63
C THR A 13 28.45 17.99 -16.72
N PHE A 14 27.96 17.50 -15.57
CA PHE A 14 28.74 16.65 -14.68
C PHE A 14 29.04 15.28 -15.29
N VAL A 15 28.08 14.65 -15.98
CA VAL A 15 28.29 13.39 -16.69
C VAL A 15 29.31 13.57 -17.83
N PHE A 16 29.26 14.68 -18.57
CA PHE A 16 30.21 14.96 -19.65
C PHE A 16 31.65 15.13 -19.13
N VAL A 17 31.84 15.83 -18.01
CA VAL A 17 33.17 16.02 -17.39
C VAL A 17 33.74 14.70 -16.87
N VAL A 18 32.90 13.84 -16.28
CA VAL A 18 33.33 12.51 -15.82
C VAL A 18 33.71 11.61 -17.00
N GLN A 19 32.98 11.67 -18.12
CA GLN A 19 33.30 10.91 -19.33
C GLN A 19 34.64 11.35 -19.94
N GLN A 20 34.92 12.66 -19.96
CA GLN A 20 36.14 13.22 -20.53
C GLN A 20 37.40 12.88 -19.71
N GLN A 21 37.23 12.56 -18.42
CA GLN A 21 38.30 12.15 -17.52
C GLN A 21 38.59 10.65 -17.55
N VAL A 22 37.63 9.83 -18.01
CA VAL A 22 37.78 8.39 -18.23
C VAL A 22 38.51 8.09 -19.56
N ASP A 23 38.36 8.96 -20.58
CA ASP A 23 39.03 8.81 -21.89
C ASP A 23 40.42 9.47 -21.97
N GLY A 24 40.85 10.22 -20.96
CA GLY A 24 42.13 10.96 -20.93
C GLY A 24 43.30 10.24 -20.25
N GLY A 25 43.10 9.02 -19.75
CA GLY A 25 44.17 8.23 -19.13
C GLY A 25 45.08 7.61 -20.19
N LEU A 26 46.32 8.09 -20.28
CA LEU A 26 47.38 7.53 -21.13
C LEU A 26 47.54 6.02 -20.89
N ASN A 27 47.45 5.26 -21.97
CA ASN A 27 47.63 3.81 -22.02
C ASN A 27 49.05 3.42 -21.56
N GLU A 28 49.18 2.50 -20.60
CA GLU A 28 50.46 1.96 -20.11
C GLU A 28 51.27 1.20 -21.19
N ASN A 29 50.73 1.04 -22.40
CA ASN A 29 51.36 0.29 -23.50
C ASN A 29 52.34 1.08 -24.37
N GLU A 30 52.48 2.40 -24.21
CA GLU A 30 53.45 3.19 -25.01
C GLU A 30 54.86 3.31 -24.39
N ILE A 31 55.03 3.01 -23.10
CA ILE A 31 56.35 3.07 -22.44
C ILE A 31 57.19 1.82 -22.73
N SER A 32 56.54 0.68 -23.00
CA SER A 32 57.25 -0.59 -23.26
C SER A 32 57.85 -0.71 -24.65
N GLN A 33 57.51 0.18 -25.60
CA GLN A 33 58.03 0.11 -26.98
C GLN A 33 59.26 0.97 -27.26
N GLN A 34 59.68 1.88 -26.36
CA GLN A 34 60.89 2.69 -26.57
C GLN A 34 62.18 2.08 -25.99
N ILE A 35 62.11 0.97 -25.25
CA ILE A 35 63.30 0.33 -24.64
C ILE A 35 63.77 -0.90 -25.47
N SER A 36 63.04 -1.31 -26.50
CA SER A 36 63.33 -2.52 -27.29
C SER A 36 64.18 -2.29 -28.55
N SER A 37 64.61 -1.06 -28.85
CA SER A 37 65.32 -0.75 -30.11
C SER A 37 66.71 -0.18 -29.90
N GLU A 38 67.53 -0.82 -29.06
CA GLU A 38 68.98 -0.55 -29.05
C GLU A 38 69.77 -1.71 -28.42
N ASP A 39 69.68 -2.91 -28.99
CA ASP A 39 70.76 -3.89 -28.81
C ASP A 39 70.93 -4.75 -30.07
N GLY A 40 71.60 -4.15 -31.03
CA GLY A 40 71.99 -4.77 -32.29
C GLY A 40 73.42 -4.37 -32.63
N ARG A 41 74.39 -4.73 -31.78
CA ARG A 41 75.81 -4.75 -32.18
C ARG A 41 76.47 -6.06 -31.77
N GLN A 42 76.95 -6.74 -32.81
CA GLN A 42 77.67 -8.00 -32.79
C GLN A 42 78.94 -7.92 -31.95
N ASN A 43 79.24 -8.99 -31.20
CA ASN A 43 80.61 -9.33 -30.80
C ASN A 43 81.06 -10.60 -31.55
N PRO A 44 82.32 -10.65 -32.06
CA PRO A 44 82.84 -11.75 -32.87
C PRO A 44 83.38 -12.92 -32.01
N PRO A 45 83.71 -14.08 -32.61
CA PRO A 45 83.99 -15.31 -31.88
C PRO A 45 85.40 -15.37 -31.28
N GLN A 46 85.53 -16.04 -30.13
CA GLN A 46 86.81 -16.40 -29.53
C GLN A 46 87.35 -17.70 -30.16
N THR A 47 88.64 -17.70 -30.51
CA THR A 47 89.44 -18.87 -30.87
C THR A 47 90.51 -19.14 -29.82
N ASP A 48 90.54 -20.37 -29.31
CA ASP A 48 91.66 -20.94 -28.56
C ASP A 48 92.83 -21.30 -29.49
N THR A 49 94.07 -21.07 -29.05
CA THR A 49 95.15 -22.07 -28.81
C THR A 49 96.58 -21.51 -28.95
N LEU A 50 97.35 -21.68 -27.86
CA LEU A 50 98.74 -22.19 -27.72
C LEU A 50 99.96 -21.48 -28.38
N ARG A 51 100.83 -20.99 -27.47
CA ARG A 51 102.25 -21.38 -27.23
C ARG A 51 103.41 -20.58 -27.89
N ALA A 52 104.45 -20.41 -27.04
CA ALA A 52 105.88 -20.11 -27.27
C ALA A 52 106.24 -18.65 -27.60
N GLU A 53 107.38 -18.07 -27.19
CA GLU A 53 108.49 -18.36 -26.27
C GLU A 53 109.27 -17.05 -26.12
N ALA A 54 110.05 -16.93 -25.04
CA ALA A 54 111.29 -16.16 -24.90
C ALA A 54 111.30 -14.62 -25.08
N SER A 55 111.75 -13.92 -24.03
CA SER A 55 113.12 -13.36 -23.95
C SER A 55 113.18 -12.05 -23.14
N THR A 56 113.88 -12.13 -22.01
CA THR A 56 114.87 -11.18 -21.48
C THR A 56 114.59 -9.65 -21.50
N ASP A 57 114.52 -9.12 -20.28
CA ASP A 57 115.50 -8.18 -19.71
C ASP A 57 114.96 -6.83 -19.26
N SER A 58 115.42 -6.46 -18.06
CA SER A 58 115.64 -5.12 -17.55
C SER A 58 114.50 -4.10 -17.65
N HIS A 59 113.90 -3.76 -16.51
CA HIS A 59 114.30 -2.54 -15.81
C HIS A 59 113.44 -2.29 -14.57
N GLN A 60 114.15 -2.16 -13.47
CA GLN A 60 113.70 -1.66 -12.19
C GLN A 60 113.52 -0.15 -12.26
N TYR A 61 112.30 0.37 -12.10
CA TYR A 61 112.02 1.60 -11.33
C TYR A 61 110.50 1.88 -11.20
N CYS A 62 110.14 2.49 -10.06
CA CYS A 62 108.86 3.11 -9.71
C CYS A 62 107.74 2.20 -9.16
N ASP A 63 107.89 1.88 -7.88
CA ASP A 63 106.79 1.79 -6.92
C ASP A 63 106.05 3.15 -6.87
N LEU A 64 105.00 3.27 -7.67
CA LEU A 64 103.97 4.29 -7.57
C LEU A 64 102.65 3.53 -7.49
N GLY A 65 101.99 3.63 -6.33
CA GLY A 65 100.75 2.93 -6.01
C GLY A 65 99.70 3.05 -7.11
N ILE A 66 99.53 1.95 -7.85
CA ILE A 66 98.33 1.68 -8.62
C ILE A 66 97.45 0.86 -7.67
N PRO A 67 96.20 1.26 -7.40
CA PRO A 67 95.28 0.40 -6.64
C PRO A 67 95.27 -0.98 -7.31
N ASP A 68 95.52 -2.04 -6.54
CA ASP A 68 95.53 -3.40 -7.06
C ASP A 68 94.19 -3.66 -7.76
N ILE A 69 94.22 -3.61 -9.10
CA ILE A 69 93.02 -3.72 -9.94
C ILE A 69 92.29 -5.03 -9.62
N HIS A 70 93.02 -6.07 -9.19
CA HIS A 70 92.44 -7.34 -8.77
C HIS A 70 91.71 -7.27 -7.42
N ALA A 71 92.09 -6.37 -6.51
CA ALA A 71 91.37 -6.15 -5.26
C ALA A 71 90.02 -5.45 -5.52
N ALA A 72 90.02 -4.39 -6.33
CA ALA A 72 88.80 -3.70 -6.74
C ALA A 72 87.85 -4.63 -7.54
N LEU A 73 88.40 -5.49 -8.40
CA LEU A 73 87.62 -6.47 -9.15
C LEU A 73 86.96 -7.51 -8.24
N ARG A 74 87.65 -7.96 -7.16
CA ARG A 74 87.11 -8.90 -6.17
C ARG A 74 85.98 -8.28 -5.35
N GLU A 75 86.13 -7.03 -4.94
CA GLU A 75 85.10 -6.29 -4.20
C GLU A 75 83.86 -6.03 -5.07
N LEU A 76 84.05 -5.65 -6.32
CA LEU A 76 82.96 -5.55 -7.31
C LEU A 76 82.29 -6.91 -7.52
N THR A 77 83.07 -7.99 -7.61
CA THR A 77 82.52 -9.36 -7.75
C THR A 77 81.67 -9.73 -6.54
N ALA A 78 82.12 -9.42 -5.32
CA ALA A 78 81.37 -9.68 -4.09
C ALA A 78 80.05 -8.89 -4.05
N SER A 79 80.08 -7.60 -4.40
CA SER A 79 78.88 -6.75 -4.47
C SER A 79 77.90 -7.22 -5.54
N VAL A 80 78.39 -7.63 -6.72
CA VAL A 80 77.55 -8.21 -7.78
C VAL A 80 76.93 -9.53 -7.34
N THR A 81 77.65 -10.37 -6.58
CA THR A 81 77.06 -11.61 -6.03
C THR A 81 76.00 -11.35 -4.97
N GLU A 82 76.18 -10.34 -4.12
CA GLU A 82 75.19 -9.94 -3.12
C GLU A 82 73.94 -9.32 -3.77
N GLN A 83 74.12 -8.42 -4.72
CA GLN A 83 73.01 -7.87 -5.52
C GLN A 83 72.25 -8.97 -6.27
N LYS A 84 72.95 -9.97 -6.81
CA LYS A 84 72.32 -11.12 -7.47
C LYS A 84 71.46 -11.93 -6.50
N GLU A 85 71.89 -12.08 -5.25
CA GLU A 85 71.11 -12.79 -4.22
C GLU A 85 69.89 -11.98 -3.77
N ASN A 86 70.04 -10.67 -3.56
CA ASN A 86 68.91 -9.77 -3.27
C ASN A 86 67.88 -9.75 -4.41
N ILE A 87 68.32 -9.78 -5.68
CA ILE A 87 67.44 -9.89 -6.85
C ILE A 87 66.71 -11.24 -6.84
N ARG A 88 67.38 -12.33 -6.43
CA ARG A 88 66.77 -13.66 -6.34
C ARG A 88 65.66 -13.70 -5.28
N GLU A 89 65.90 -13.10 -4.11
CA GLU A 89 64.91 -12.99 -3.04
C GLU A 89 63.73 -12.09 -3.42
N LEU A 90 64.01 -10.93 -4.02
CA LEU A 90 62.97 -10.05 -4.55
C LEU A 90 62.14 -10.74 -5.63
N THR A 91 62.76 -11.52 -6.51
CA THR A 91 62.05 -12.31 -7.52
C THR A 91 61.11 -13.33 -6.88
N ALA A 92 61.55 -14.02 -5.82
CA ALA A 92 60.73 -14.99 -5.10
C ALA A 92 59.49 -14.33 -4.45
N THR A 93 59.68 -13.19 -3.77
CA THR A 93 58.57 -12.45 -3.15
C THR A 93 57.57 -11.91 -4.17
N VAL A 94 58.04 -11.39 -5.30
CA VAL A 94 57.17 -10.94 -6.41
C VAL A 94 56.36 -12.11 -6.98
N THR A 95 56.95 -13.31 -7.10
CA THR A 95 56.21 -14.50 -7.56
C THR A 95 55.13 -14.95 -6.56
N GLU A 96 55.40 -14.86 -5.26
CA GLU A 96 54.42 -15.19 -4.21
C GLU A 96 53.28 -14.17 -4.19
N GLN A 97 53.58 -12.87 -4.25
CA GLN A 97 52.58 -11.81 -4.33
C GLN A 97 51.70 -11.97 -5.59
N LYS A 98 52.27 -12.39 -6.71
CA LYS A 98 51.53 -12.65 -7.94
C LYS A 98 50.50 -13.78 -7.77
N GLU A 99 50.85 -14.85 -7.06
CA GLU A 99 49.89 -15.92 -6.77
C GLU A 99 48.79 -15.46 -5.79
N ASN A 100 49.14 -14.71 -4.74
CA ASN A 100 48.16 -14.14 -3.82
C ASN A 100 47.17 -13.19 -4.54
N ILE A 101 47.66 -12.36 -5.47
CA ILE A 101 46.81 -11.50 -6.31
C ILE A 101 45.89 -12.35 -7.20
N ARG A 102 46.38 -13.47 -7.73
CA ARG A 102 45.58 -14.38 -8.56
C ARG A 102 44.44 -15.01 -7.76
N GLU A 103 44.73 -15.47 -6.55
CA GLU A 103 43.71 -16.03 -5.64
C GLU A 103 42.70 -14.96 -5.20
N LEU A 104 43.16 -13.77 -4.80
CA LEU A 104 42.29 -12.67 -4.45
C LEU A 104 41.38 -12.26 -5.63
N THR A 105 41.91 -12.25 -6.86
CA THR A 105 41.13 -11.97 -8.07
C THR A 105 40.02 -13.00 -8.26
N ALA A 106 40.32 -14.29 -8.06
CA ALA A 106 39.32 -15.35 -8.16
C ALA A 106 38.19 -15.17 -7.13
N THR A 107 38.52 -14.90 -5.86
CA THR A 107 37.50 -14.69 -4.81
C THR A 107 36.64 -13.46 -5.06
N VAL A 108 37.22 -12.35 -5.56
CA VAL A 108 36.46 -11.14 -5.93
C VAL A 108 35.50 -11.42 -7.08
N THR A 109 35.90 -12.25 -8.06
CA THR A 109 35.01 -12.62 -9.16
C THR A 109 33.84 -13.48 -8.69
N GLU A 110 34.06 -14.41 -7.76
CA GLU A 110 32.99 -15.23 -7.16
C GLU A 110 32.03 -14.38 -6.33
N GLN A 111 32.55 -13.50 -5.47
CA GLN A 111 31.72 -12.57 -4.69
C GLN A 111 30.88 -11.66 -5.59
N LYS A 112 31.41 -11.24 -6.74
CA LYS A 112 30.68 -10.41 -7.70
C LYS A 112 29.48 -11.15 -8.30
N GLU A 113 29.60 -12.45 -8.58
CA GLU A 113 28.47 -13.24 -9.04
C GLU A 113 27.42 -13.46 -7.94
N ASN A 114 27.84 -13.76 -6.70
CA ASN A 114 26.92 -13.88 -5.56
C ASN A 114 26.14 -12.58 -5.31
N ILE A 115 26.78 -11.41 -5.43
CA ILE A 115 26.11 -10.11 -5.32
C ILE A 115 25.08 -9.92 -6.43
N ARG A 116 25.37 -10.36 -7.67
CA ARG A 116 24.42 -10.28 -8.78
C ARG A 116 23.19 -11.14 -8.53
N GLU A 117 23.37 -12.38 -8.07
CA GLU A 117 22.26 -13.26 -7.71
C GLU A 117 21.43 -12.68 -6.57
N LEU A 118 22.07 -12.20 -5.51
CA LEU A 118 21.37 -11.58 -4.38
C LEU A 118 20.57 -10.35 -4.83
N THR A 119 21.14 -9.52 -5.69
CA THR A 119 20.45 -8.34 -6.25
C THR A 119 19.22 -8.75 -7.07
N ALA A 120 19.32 -9.82 -7.87
CA ALA A 120 18.17 -10.34 -8.61
C ALA A 120 17.05 -10.82 -7.67
N THR A 121 17.38 -11.57 -6.63
CA THR A 121 16.38 -12.04 -5.65
C THR A 121 15.73 -10.90 -4.86
N ASP A 122 16.48 -9.84 -4.53
CA ASP A 122 15.93 -8.65 -3.85
C ASP A 122 14.92 -7.92 -4.74
N THR A 123 15.21 -7.82 -6.05
CA THR A 123 14.27 -7.22 -7.00
C THR A 123 12.98 -8.04 -7.13
N GLU A 124 13.07 -9.37 -7.17
CA GLU A 124 11.91 -10.25 -7.22
C GLU A 124 11.06 -10.16 -5.94
N GLN A 125 11.72 -10.18 -4.78
CA GLN A 125 11.05 -10.04 -3.49
C GLN A 125 10.32 -8.69 -3.37
N LYS A 126 10.91 -7.61 -3.89
CA LYS A 126 10.30 -6.29 -3.91
C LYS A 126 9.02 -6.25 -4.76
N GLU A 127 9.02 -6.92 -5.91
CA GLU A 127 7.83 -7.03 -6.75
C GLU A 127 6.75 -7.89 -6.09
N ILE A 128 7.11 -9.00 -5.43
CA ILE A 128 6.17 -9.81 -4.64
C ILE A 128 5.55 -8.99 -3.51
N ASN A 129 6.36 -8.23 -2.77
CA ASN A 129 5.87 -7.38 -1.69
C ASN A 129 4.90 -6.31 -2.22
N ARG A 130 5.21 -5.69 -3.35
CA ARG A 130 4.33 -4.71 -4.01
C ARG A 130 3.01 -5.34 -4.46
N ALA A 131 3.05 -6.56 -4.99
CA ALA A 131 1.85 -7.30 -5.39
C ALA A 131 0.99 -7.66 -4.17
N LEU A 132 1.60 -8.15 -3.10
CA LEU A 132 0.92 -8.50 -1.86
C LEU A 132 0.25 -7.30 -1.20
N GLU A 133 0.94 -6.15 -1.13
CA GLU A 133 0.36 -4.91 -0.64
C GLU A 133 -0.85 -4.47 -1.47
N THR A 134 -0.80 -4.68 -2.79
CA THR A 134 -1.91 -4.35 -3.69
C THR A 134 -3.11 -5.25 -3.43
N GLN A 135 -2.90 -6.56 -3.32
CA GLN A 135 -3.95 -7.52 -2.96
C GLN A 135 -4.57 -7.21 -1.59
N LEU A 136 -3.75 -6.84 -0.60
CA LEU A 136 -4.24 -6.48 0.72
C LEU A 136 -5.16 -5.24 0.67
N ARG A 137 -4.78 -4.21 -0.09
CA ARG A 137 -5.61 -3.01 -0.29
C ARG A 137 -6.93 -3.34 -1.00
N GLU A 138 -6.89 -4.20 -2.01
CA GLU A 138 -8.08 -4.64 -2.73
C GLU A 138 -9.02 -5.43 -1.80
N GLN A 139 -8.49 -6.38 -1.02
CA GLN A 139 -9.28 -7.11 -0.03
C GLN A 139 -9.89 -6.20 1.03
N GLN A 140 -9.13 -5.23 1.55
CA GLN A 140 -9.65 -4.24 2.50
C GLN A 140 -10.79 -3.41 1.91
N THR A 141 -10.64 -2.98 0.65
CA THR A 141 -11.66 -2.20 -0.07
C THR A 141 -12.91 -3.04 -0.28
N PHE A 142 -12.76 -4.29 -0.71
CA PHE A 142 -13.87 -5.24 -0.90
C PHE A 142 -14.64 -5.47 0.40
N ILE A 143 -13.95 -5.76 1.52
CA ILE A 143 -14.59 -5.98 2.81
C ILE A 143 -15.36 -4.73 3.26
N LEU A 144 -14.77 -3.54 3.10
CA LEU A 144 -15.42 -2.30 3.49
C LEU A 144 -16.71 -2.05 2.69
N GLU A 145 -16.67 -2.31 1.39
CA GLU A 145 -17.83 -2.16 0.51
C GLU A 145 -18.94 -3.18 0.83
N GLU A 146 -18.56 -4.43 1.11
CA GLU A 146 -19.49 -5.49 1.51
C GLU A 146 -20.15 -5.18 2.87
N LEU A 147 -19.40 -4.62 3.82
CA LEU A 147 -19.91 -4.16 5.11
C LEU A 147 -20.84 -2.96 4.97
N LYS A 148 -20.49 -1.96 4.14
CA LYS A 148 -21.34 -0.80 3.87
C LYS A 148 -22.68 -1.23 3.29
N LYS A 149 -22.65 -2.09 2.27
CA LYS A 149 -23.86 -2.63 1.65
C LYS A 149 -24.74 -3.38 2.66
N LYS A 150 -24.15 -4.26 3.48
CA LYS A 150 -24.87 -4.96 4.57
C LYS A 150 -25.44 -4.03 5.63
N ASN A 151 -24.92 -2.81 5.77
CA ASN A 151 -25.42 -1.83 6.71
C ASN A 151 -26.56 -0.99 6.10
N GLU A 152 -26.45 -0.59 4.83
CA GLU A 152 -27.52 0.11 4.10
C GLU A 152 -28.81 -0.71 4.07
N ASP A 153 -28.71 -2.03 3.86
CA ASP A 153 -29.87 -2.93 3.91
C ASP A 153 -30.57 -2.98 5.29
N ARG A 154 -29.93 -2.45 6.35
CA ARG A 154 -30.43 -2.46 7.73
C ARG A 154 -30.90 -1.09 8.21
N GLU A 155 -30.84 -0.06 7.37
CA GLU A 155 -31.43 1.22 7.69
C GLU A 155 -32.91 1.19 7.24
N ILE A 156 -33.81 1.20 8.22
CA ILE A 156 -35.25 1.16 7.94
C ILE A 156 -35.92 2.22 8.80
N ALA A 157 -36.50 3.21 8.13
CA ALA A 157 -37.27 4.25 8.78
C ALA A 157 -38.29 4.83 7.80
N PHE A 158 -39.52 5.03 8.26
CA PHE A 158 -40.52 5.77 7.53
C PHE A 158 -41.25 6.75 8.45
N SER A 159 -41.75 7.82 7.84
CA SER A 159 -42.62 8.78 8.49
C SER A 159 -43.53 9.41 7.45
N ALA A 160 -44.83 9.42 7.71
CA ALA A 160 -45.84 9.97 6.80
C ALA A 160 -46.98 10.65 7.56
N SER A 161 -47.60 11.65 6.93
CA SER A 161 -48.88 12.23 7.35
C SER A 161 -50.04 11.79 6.45
N LEU A 162 -51.26 11.97 6.94
CA LEU A 162 -52.44 11.33 6.39
C LEU A 162 -52.75 11.81 4.97
N LEU A 163 -52.90 13.12 4.79
CA LEU A 163 -53.27 13.71 3.50
C LEU A 163 -52.03 14.14 2.72
N GLU A 164 -52.04 13.87 1.41
CA GLU A 164 -51.00 14.33 0.47
C GLU A 164 -50.98 15.86 0.36
N SER A 165 -52.15 16.49 0.37
CA SER A 165 -52.32 17.94 0.39
C SER A 165 -53.73 18.33 0.85
N GLY A 166 -53.91 19.61 1.19
CA GLY A 166 -55.21 20.18 1.54
C GLY A 166 -55.63 19.93 2.99
N GLU A 167 -56.93 20.00 3.23
CA GLU A 167 -57.55 19.79 4.53
C GLU A 167 -58.79 18.90 4.37
N GLY A 168 -59.02 17.99 5.32
CA GLY A 168 -60.21 17.17 5.28
C GLY A 168 -60.33 16.17 6.41
N TYR A 169 -61.56 15.67 6.58
CA TYR A 169 -61.87 14.60 7.51
C TYR A 169 -61.75 13.23 6.83
N THR A 170 -61.22 12.25 7.55
CA THR A 170 -61.29 10.83 7.19
C THR A 170 -62.21 10.11 8.17
N GLY A 171 -63.25 9.47 7.65
CA GLY A 171 -64.36 8.93 8.43
C GLY A 171 -65.42 9.99 8.78
N PRO A 172 -66.47 9.61 9.54
CA PRO A 172 -66.66 8.31 10.16
C PRO A 172 -67.10 7.22 9.18
N PHE A 173 -66.56 6.02 9.37
CA PHE A 173 -66.97 4.82 8.64
C PHE A 173 -67.69 3.85 9.59
N PRO A 174 -68.69 3.08 9.12
CA PRO A 174 -69.46 2.16 9.98
C PRO A 174 -68.65 0.93 10.44
N THR A 175 -67.52 0.66 9.79
CA THR A 175 -66.62 -0.45 10.09
C THR A 175 -65.18 0.08 10.17
N GLU A 176 -64.26 -0.77 10.64
CA GLU A 176 -62.84 -0.40 10.66
C GLU A 176 -62.33 -0.10 9.25
N PHE A 177 -61.51 0.93 9.13
CA PHE A 177 -60.95 1.35 7.85
C PHE A 177 -59.44 1.48 7.97
N THR A 178 -58.68 0.82 7.08
CA THR A 178 -57.22 0.97 7.04
C THR A 178 -56.86 2.36 6.53
N LEU A 179 -56.14 3.12 7.35
CA LEU A 179 -55.66 4.46 6.99
C LEU A 179 -54.45 4.36 6.08
N THR A 180 -54.44 5.19 5.05
CA THR A 180 -53.32 5.34 4.13
C THR A 180 -52.71 6.72 4.32
N TYR A 181 -51.51 6.78 4.89
CA TYR A 181 -50.77 8.03 5.07
C TYR A 181 -50.00 8.34 3.78
N ARG A 182 -50.49 9.31 3.01
CA ARG A 182 -50.08 9.54 1.62
C ARG A 182 -48.91 10.52 1.48
N ASN A 183 -48.76 11.47 2.41
CA ASN A 183 -47.64 12.40 2.38
C ASN A 183 -46.43 11.79 3.10
N VAL A 184 -45.48 11.25 2.33
CA VAL A 184 -44.31 10.55 2.86
C VAL A 184 -43.15 11.52 3.04
N PHE A 185 -42.73 11.75 4.28
CA PHE A 185 -41.54 12.55 4.60
C PHE A 185 -40.25 11.74 4.42
N THR A 186 -40.28 10.47 4.77
CA THR A 186 -39.12 9.57 4.73
C THR A 186 -39.60 8.14 4.52
N ASN A 187 -38.84 7.35 3.76
CA ASN A 187 -39.10 5.93 3.53
C ASN A 187 -37.80 5.17 3.21
N ILE A 188 -36.82 5.26 4.10
CA ILE A 188 -35.55 4.55 3.98
C ILE A 188 -35.82 3.05 4.09
N GLY A 189 -35.25 2.28 3.16
CA GLY A 189 -35.51 0.84 3.01
C GLY A 189 -36.82 0.51 2.29
N ASN A 190 -37.61 1.51 1.86
CA ASN A 190 -38.87 1.35 1.11
C ASN A 190 -39.86 0.34 1.70
N ALA A 191 -39.86 0.20 3.03
CA ALA A 191 -40.67 -0.78 3.75
C ALA A 191 -42.13 -0.34 3.95
N TYR A 192 -42.41 0.97 3.84
CA TYR A 192 -43.77 1.51 3.90
C TYR A 192 -44.34 1.76 2.49
N ASN A 193 -45.57 1.31 2.25
CA ASN A 193 -46.27 1.50 0.99
C ASN A 193 -47.36 2.58 1.14
N PRO A 194 -47.19 3.78 0.55
CA PRO A 194 -48.14 4.89 0.68
C PRO A 194 -49.43 4.72 -0.13
N ILE A 195 -49.54 3.70 -0.97
CA ILE A 195 -50.78 3.36 -1.68
C ILE A 195 -51.70 2.54 -0.78
N THR A 196 -51.13 1.66 0.05
CA THR A 196 -51.89 0.73 0.91
C THR A 196 -51.94 1.16 2.38
N GLY A 197 -50.98 1.98 2.85
CA GLY A 197 -50.84 2.34 4.25
C GLY A 197 -50.11 1.28 5.10
N VAL A 198 -49.46 0.31 4.44
CA VAL A 198 -48.88 -0.87 5.10
C VAL A 198 -47.36 -0.76 5.13
N PHE A 199 -46.80 -0.94 6.32
CA PHE A 199 -45.39 -1.26 6.51
C PHE A 199 -45.21 -2.78 6.46
N THR A 200 -44.23 -3.26 5.69
CA THR A 200 -43.86 -4.68 5.63
C THR A 200 -42.42 -4.82 6.11
N ALA A 201 -42.17 -5.63 7.13
CA ALA A 201 -40.83 -5.80 7.68
C ALA A 201 -39.91 -6.51 6.66
N PRO A 202 -38.85 -5.87 6.15
CA PRO A 202 -37.92 -6.52 5.24
C PRO A 202 -36.87 -7.36 5.97
N LEU A 203 -36.75 -7.19 7.29
CA LEU A 203 -35.78 -7.84 8.15
C LEU A 203 -36.44 -8.28 9.46
N LYS A 204 -35.88 -9.33 10.08
CA LYS A 204 -36.22 -9.69 11.45
C LYS A 204 -35.59 -8.70 12.42
N GLY A 205 -36.38 -8.14 13.34
CA GLY A 205 -35.86 -7.12 14.26
C GLY A 205 -36.87 -6.55 15.24
N ALA A 206 -36.37 -5.67 16.11
CA ALA A 206 -37.18 -4.86 17.00
C ALA A 206 -37.47 -3.51 16.34
N TYR A 207 -38.75 -3.18 16.17
CA TYR A 207 -39.20 -1.96 15.48
C TYR A 207 -40.02 -1.09 16.42
N MET A 208 -39.77 0.22 16.43
CA MET A 208 -40.62 1.19 17.11
C MET A 208 -41.63 1.74 16.12
N PHE A 209 -42.92 1.74 16.48
CA PHE A 209 -43.98 2.40 15.73
C PHE A 209 -44.67 3.43 16.61
N ARG A 210 -45.08 4.54 16.00
CA ARG A 210 -45.84 5.59 16.69
C ARG A 210 -46.92 6.13 15.77
N ILE A 211 -48.09 6.40 16.35
CA ILE A 211 -49.18 7.12 15.72
C ILE A 211 -49.49 8.39 16.50
N SER A 212 -49.76 9.48 15.78
CA SER A 212 -50.48 10.64 16.27
C SER A 212 -51.77 10.75 15.47
N VAL A 213 -52.88 10.99 16.16
CA VAL A 213 -54.16 11.32 15.51
C VAL A 213 -54.72 12.62 16.04
N PHE A 214 -55.28 13.38 15.12
CA PHE A 214 -55.93 14.65 15.37
C PHE A 214 -57.39 14.59 14.92
N GLY A 215 -58.27 15.28 15.62
CA GLY A 215 -59.69 15.35 15.29
C GLY A 215 -60.35 16.55 15.95
N VAL A 216 -61.65 16.67 15.76
CA VAL A 216 -62.45 17.76 16.33
C VAL A 216 -63.75 17.18 16.89
N GLY A 217 -64.06 17.54 18.14
CA GLY A 217 -65.32 17.17 18.79
C GLY A 217 -66.54 17.71 18.03
N PRO A 218 -67.73 17.08 18.16
CA PRO A 218 -68.07 16.06 19.16
C PRO A 218 -67.79 14.62 18.73
N THR A 219 -67.28 14.38 17.52
CA THR A 219 -66.99 13.01 17.08
C THR A 219 -65.68 12.53 17.68
N THR A 220 -65.71 11.35 18.27
CA THR A 220 -64.52 10.67 18.80
C THR A 220 -63.44 10.52 17.73
N SER A 221 -62.18 10.67 18.14
CA SER A 221 -61.00 10.42 17.32
C SER A 221 -60.27 9.22 17.89
N ALA A 222 -60.20 8.12 17.13
CA ALA A 222 -59.48 6.93 17.55
C ALA A 222 -58.91 6.14 16.37
N ALA A 223 -57.65 5.74 16.50
CA ALA A 223 -56.99 4.85 15.56
C ALA A 223 -56.07 3.87 16.29
N SER A 224 -55.88 2.69 15.71
CA SER A 224 -55.09 1.61 16.32
C SER A 224 -54.04 1.09 15.38
N ILE A 225 -52.88 0.73 15.94
CA ILE A 225 -51.84 -0.01 15.24
C ILE A 225 -52.24 -1.49 15.25
N TYR A 226 -52.15 -2.11 14.08
CA TYR A 226 -52.39 -3.53 13.85
C TYR A 226 -51.10 -4.22 13.39
N LYS A 227 -50.86 -5.44 13.88
CA LYS A 227 -49.84 -6.36 13.37
C LYS A 227 -50.53 -7.61 12.83
N ASN A 228 -50.34 -7.96 11.56
CA ASN A 228 -50.90 -9.17 10.93
C ASN A 228 -52.39 -9.41 11.26
N GLY A 229 -53.22 -8.38 11.15
CA GLY A 229 -54.67 -8.48 11.44
C GLY A 229 -55.05 -8.40 12.92
N LYS A 230 -54.10 -8.34 13.86
CA LYS A 230 -54.36 -8.24 15.29
C LYS A 230 -54.13 -6.83 15.81
N HIS A 231 -55.08 -6.32 16.60
CA HIS A 231 -54.95 -5.05 17.31
C HIS A 231 -53.77 -5.10 18.29
N VAL A 232 -52.97 -4.02 18.35
CA VAL A 232 -51.81 -3.92 19.23
C VAL A 232 -51.98 -2.80 20.26
N VAL A 233 -52.10 -1.55 19.81
CA VAL A 233 -52.27 -0.36 20.66
C VAL A 233 -53.23 0.63 20.00
N MET A 234 -53.91 1.46 20.80
CA MET A 234 -54.87 2.45 20.34
C MET A 234 -54.51 3.85 20.85
N ALA A 235 -54.62 4.85 19.98
CA ALA A 235 -54.72 6.25 20.36
C ALA A 235 -56.21 6.63 20.34
N TYR A 236 -56.76 7.09 21.46
CA TYR A 236 -58.18 7.37 21.63
C TYR A 236 -58.38 8.68 22.38
N THR A 237 -59.31 9.50 21.91
CA THR A 237 -59.79 10.66 22.67
C THR A 237 -61.23 11.00 22.28
N ASN A 238 -62.00 11.44 23.28
CA ASN A 238 -63.39 11.84 23.11
C ASN A 238 -63.68 13.06 23.99
N GLN A 239 -63.91 14.22 23.38
CA GLN A 239 -64.33 15.43 24.07
C GLN A 239 -65.42 16.15 23.27
N PRO A 240 -66.37 16.85 23.93
CA PRO A 240 -67.56 17.39 23.27
C PRO A 240 -67.27 18.50 22.26
N GLN A 241 -66.43 19.47 22.60
CA GLN A 241 -66.09 20.62 21.75
C GLN A 241 -64.65 21.05 22.03
N SER A 242 -63.71 20.34 21.42
CA SER A 242 -62.29 20.66 21.51
C SER A 242 -61.56 20.07 20.31
N TYR A 243 -60.33 20.56 20.10
CA TYR A 243 -59.36 19.83 19.31
C TYR A 243 -58.93 18.57 20.06
N LEU A 244 -59.02 17.46 19.36
CA LEU A 244 -58.77 16.14 19.88
C LEU A 244 -57.39 15.71 19.41
N HIS A 245 -56.42 15.62 20.32
CA HIS A 245 -55.12 15.02 20.03
C HIS A 245 -54.92 13.79 20.91
N SER A 246 -54.60 12.66 20.29
CA SER A 246 -54.06 11.50 21.00
C SER A 246 -52.89 10.88 20.24
N SER A 247 -52.02 10.17 20.95
CA SER A 247 -50.90 9.45 20.36
C SER A 247 -50.60 8.20 21.16
N ASN A 248 -50.08 7.18 20.50
CA ASN A 248 -49.60 5.96 21.14
C ASN A 248 -48.44 5.36 20.33
N GLY A 249 -47.66 4.49 20.93
CA GLY A 249 -46.53 3.83 20.28
C GLY A 249 -46.22 2.48 20.92
N VAL A 250 -45.50 1.65 20.17
CA VAL A 250 -45.19 0.28 20.57
C VAL A 250 -43.88 -0.17 19.94
N VAL A 251 -43.10 -0.95 20.69
CA VAL A 251 -41.98 -1.72 20.14
C VAL A 251 -42.47 -3.13 19.82
N LEU A 252 -42.28 -3.57 18.59
CA LEU A 252 -42.68 -4.90 18.11
C LEU A 252 -41.47 -5.68 17.61
N ILE A 253 -41.41 -6.96 17.98
CA ILE A 253 -40.56 -7.92 17.30
C ILE A 253 -41.29 -8.40 16.05
N LEU A 254 -40.68 -8.19 14.89
CA LEU A 254 -41.22 -8.57 13.59
C LEU A 254 -40.32 -9.62 12.93
N GLU A 255 -40.96 -10.59 12.28
CA GLU A 255 -40.31 -11.48 11.31
C GLU A 255 -40.36 -10.85 9.91
N VAL A 256 -39.54 -11.35 8.99
CA VAL A 256 -39.58 -10.92 7.58
C VAL A 256 -40.97 -11.18 7.00
N GLY A 257 -41.57 -10.15 6.40
CA GLY A 257 -42.91 -10.21 5.82
C GLY A 257 -44.06 -9.91 6.78
N ASP A 258 -43.79 -9.74 8.09
CA ASP A 258 -44.80 -9.24 9.01
C ASP A 258 -45.27 -7.84 8.58
N VAL A 259 -46.57 -7.59 8.66
CA VAL A 259 -47.18 -6.32 8.25
C VAL A 259 -47.70 -5.54 9.43
N VAL A 260 -47.47 -4.22 9.41
CA VAL A 260 -47.95 -3.27 10.40
C VAL A 260 -48.66 -2.12 9.70
N TYR A 261 -49.87 -1.78 10.15
CA TYR A 261 -50.68 -0.71 9.56
C TYR A 261 -51.62 -0.12 10.60
N VAL A 262 -52.26 1.01 10.26
CA VAL A 262 -53.16 1.72 11.16
C VAL A 262 -54.59 1.57 10.68
N ARG A 263 -55.53 1.34 11.60
CA ARG A 263 -56.97 1.36 11.32
C ARG A 263 -57.69 2.42 12.13
N LEU A 264 -58.59 3.14 11.47
CA LEU A 264 -59.57 4.02 12.09
C LEU A 264 -60.65 3.17 12.77
N TYR A 265 -60.99 3.51 14.02
CA TYR A 265 -62.02 2.79 14.77
C TYR A 265 -63.42 3.10 14.21
N PRO A 266 -64.39 2.16 14.26
CA PRO A 266 -65.72 2.39 13.71
C PRO A 266 -66.39 3.63 14.32
N ASN A 267 -67.09 4.38 13.48
CA ASN A 267 -67.81 5.61 13.82
C ASN A 267 -66.94 6.75 14.39
N THR A 268 -65.62 6.68 14.26
CA THR A 268 -64.69 7.75 14.63
C THR A 268 -64.21 8.50 13.40
N ARG A 269 -63.76 9.75 13.56
CA ARG A 269 -63.13 10.51 12.46
C ARG A 269 -61.87 11.21 12.92
N ILE A 270 -60.97 11.41 11.96
CA ILE A 270 -59.75 12.19 12.14
C ILE A 270 -59.72 13.33 11.14
N LEU A 271 -59.00 14.40 11.49
CA LEU A 271 -58.76 15.57 10.67
C LEU A 271 -57.26 15.64 10.37
N ASP A 272 -56.95 16.03 9.14
CA ASP A 272 -55.60 16.46 8.77
C ASP A 272 -55.68 17.70 7.88
N ASN A 273 -54.62 18.50 7.88
CA ASN A 273 -54.51 19.73 7.09
C ASN A 273 -53.03 20.01 6.75
N TRP A 274 -52.73 21.19 6.22
CA TRP A 274 -51.37 21.61 5.86
C TRP A 274 -50.33 21.53 7.00
N ASN A 275 -50.76 21.40 8.25
CA ASN A 275 -49.87 21.21 9.41
C ASN A 275 -49.52 19.75 9.70
N ASN A 276 -50.06 18.77 8.95
CA ASN A 276 -49.71 17.35 9.07
C ASN A 276 -49.88 16.80 10.49
N HIS A 277 -51.07 16.97 11.07
CA HIS A 277 -51.35 16.62 12.46
C HIS A 277 -51.40 15.11 12.71
N SER A 278 -51.94 14.36 11.76
CA SER A 278 -52.11 12.91 11.89
C SER A 278 -50.95 12.19 11.21
N THR A 279 -50.09 11.55 12.00
CA THR A 279 -48.85 10.92 11.52
C THR A 279 -48.75 9.46 11.89
N PHE A 280 -48.07 8.69 11.03
CA PHE A 280 -47.64 7.33 11.29
C PHE A 280 -46.17 7.20 10.93
N SER A 281 -45.37 6.77 11.90
CA SER A 281 -43.94 6.63 11.74
C SER A 281 -43.46 5.32 12.36
N GLY A 282 -42.38 4.79 11.83
CA GLY A 282 -41.69 3.66 12.45
C GLY A 282 -40.28 3.46 11.93
N PHE A 283 -39.45 2.81 12.73
CA PHE A 283 -38.05 2.56 12.41
C PHE A 283 -37.53 1.30 13.09
N LEU A 284 -36.51 0.68 12.48
CA LEU A 284 -35.77 -0.43 13.07
C LEU A 284 -34.87 0.09 14.19
N LEU A 285 -35.01 -0.48 15.39
CA LEU A 285 -34.09 -0.22 16.50
C LEU A 285 -32.81 -1.04 16.32
N PHE A 286 -32.96 -2.33 16.07
CA PHE A 286 -31.86 -3.25 15.76
C PHE A 286 -32.39 -4.54 15.14
N ALA A 287 -31.62 -5.08 14.18
CA ALA A 287 -31.90 -6.39 13.60
C ALA A 287 -31.63 -7.50 14.62
N LEU A 288 -32.53 -8.49 14.67
CA LEU A 288 -32.37 -9.68 15.49
C LEU A 288 -31.78 -10.80 14.63
N ARG A 289 -30.63 -11.32 15.03
CA ARG A 289 -30.00 -12.50 14.42
C ARG A 289 -30.38 -13.74 15.23
N GLU A 290 -30.43 -14.90 14.57
CA GLU A 290 -30.71 -16.18 15.23
C GLU A 290 -29.73 -16.47 16.39
N ASP A 291 -28.51 -15.93 16.33
CA ASP A 291 -27.48 -16.08 17.36
C ASP A 291 -27.78 -15.30 18.67
N ASN A 292 -28.72 -14.36 18.67
CA ASN A 292 -29.02 -13.50 19.83
C ASN A 292 -30.17 -14.00 20.71
N LEU A 293 -30.76 -15.17 20.42
CA LEU A 293 -31.84 -15.77 21.20
C LEU A 293 -31.42 -16.28 22.59
N CYS A 294 -30.12 -16.25 22.93
CA CYS A 294 -29.60 -16.75 24.21
C CYS A 294 -29.51 -15.68 25.32
N LYS A 295 -30.18 -14.52 25.18
CA LYS A 295 -30.11 -13.41 26.15
C LYS A 295 -31.45 -12.83 26.61
N MET A 296 -32.57 -13.54 26.45
CA MET A 296 -33.85 -13.15 27.04
C MET A 296 -34.34 -14.21 28.03
#